data_AF-A0A653CXZ3-F1
#
_entry.id   AF-A0A653CXZ3-F1
#
_cell.length_a   1.000
_cell.length_b   1.000
_cell.length_c   1.000
_cell.angle_alpha   90.00
_cell.angle_beta   90.00
_cell.angle_gamma   90.00
#
_symmetry.space_group_name_H-M   'P 1'
#
loop_
_entity.id
_entity.type
_entity.pdbx_description
1 polymer ?
#
loop_
_entity_poly.entity_id
_entity_poly.type
_entity_poly.pdbx_seq_one_letter_code
_entity_poly.pdbx_strand_id
1 'polypeptide(L)'
;MHMDCLCWVKRDSYLPVGSQNLKAVAKAKLRYDPVELDPEEMCPLAASAPQVLSTYSVSDAVATYYLYMQYVHPFIFALCTIIPCEPDEVLRKGSGTLCEALLMVEAFHANIIFPNKEESEFNKLTHDGHVLVQETYVGGHVEALESGVFR
;
A
#
# COMPACT_ATOMS: atom_id res chain seq x y z
N MET A 1 10.71 4.35 -16.10
CA MET A 1 10.06 4.41 -14.77
C MET A 1 9.14 3.20 -14.66
N HIS A 2 9.27 2.40 -13.60
CA HIS A 2 8.49 1.17 -13.42
C HIS A 2 7.47 1.35 -12.29
N MET A 3 6.19 1.48 -12.64
CA MET A 3 5.11 1.77 -11.67
C MET A 3 4.38 0.50 -11.28
N ASP A 4 4.85 -0.18 -10.23
CA ASP A 4 4.19 -1.37 -9.70
C ASP A 4 2.91 -0.99 -8.93
N CYS A 5 1.76 -1.22 -9.55
CA CYS A 5 0.46 -0.91 -8.95
C CYS A 5 0.20 -1.69 -7.65
N LEU A 6 0.85 -2.85 -7.44
CA LEU A 6 0.67 -3.62 -6.21
C LEU A 6 1.23 -2.89 -4.99
N CYS A 7 2.31 -2.11 -5.15
CA CYS A 7 2.85 -1.28 -4.08
C CYS A 7 1.81 -0.26 -3.59
N TRP A 8 1.14 0.41 -4.53
CA TRP A 8 0.04 1.33 -4.23
C TRP A 8 -1.16 0.60 -3.60
N VAL A 9 -1.53 -0.58 -4.11
CA VAL A 9 -2.63 -1.38 -3.55
C VAL A 9 -2.37 -1.70 -2.08
N LYS A 10 -1.17 -2.13 -1.74
CA LYS A 10 -0.84 -2.52 -0.36
C LYS A 10 -0.79 -1.32 0.60
N ARG A 11 -0.28 -0.18 0.13
CA ARG A 11 -0.01 0.98 1.00
C ARG A 11 -1.18 1.97 1.06
N ASP A 12 -1.78 2.27 -0.08
CA ASP A 12 -2.62 3.47 -0.25
C ASP A 12 -4.06 3.17 -0.70
N SER A 13 -4.41 1.92 -1.04
CA SER A 13 -5.76 1.63 -1.54
C SER A 13 -6.83 1.49 -0.46
N TYR A 14 -6.43 1.37 0.81
CA TYR A 14 -7.30 1.08 1.96
C TYR A 14 -8.15 -0.19 1.79
N LEU A 15 -7.67 -1.16 1.01
CA LEU A 15 -8.38 -2.43 0.82
C LEU A 15 -7.92 -3.44 1.89
N PRO A 16 -8.84 -4.27 2.42
CA PRO A 16 -8.47 -5.33 3.33
C PRO A 16 -7.51 -6.31 2.63
N VAL A 17 -6.61 -6.92 3.39
CA VAL A 17 -5.55 -7.80 2.85
C VAL A 17 -6.13 -8.92 1.96
N GLY A 18 -7.29 -9.47 2.31
CA GLY A 18 -7.98 -10.49 1.51
C GLY A 18 -8.53 -10.03 0.16
N SER A 19 -8.52 -8.72 -0.13
CA SER A 19 -9.06 -8.11 -1.35
C SER A 19 -8.01 -7.34 -2.15
N GLN A 20 -6.72 -7.68 -1.98
CA GLN A 20 -5.60 -7.04 -2.69
C GLN A 20 -5.18 -7.75 -3.99
N ASN A 21 -5.89 -8.80 -4.41
CA ASN A 21 -5.69 -9.42 -5.72
C ASN A 21 -6.27 -8.52 -6.84
N LEU A 22 -5.73 -8.65 -8.06
CA LEU A 22 -6.08 -7.78 -9.19
C LEU A 22 -7.59 -7.73 -9.45
N LYS A 23 -8.27 -8.87 -9.34
CA LYS A 23 -9.72 -8.96 -9.53
C LYS A 23 -10.49 -8.14 -8.50
N ALA A 24 -10.24 -8.38 -7.22
CA ALA A 24 -10.94 -7.69 -6.14
C ALA A 24 -10.65 -6.18 -6.19
N VAL A 25 -9.41 -5.81 -6.54
CA VAL A 25 -9.03 -4.41 -6.78
C VAL A 25 -9.79 -3.82 -7.96
N ALA A 26 -9.87 -4.50 -9.10
CA ALA A 26 -10.63 -4.04 -10.27
C ALA A 26 -12.12 -3.88 -9.95
N LYS A 27 -12.71 -4.84 -9.24
CA LYS A 27 -14.12 -4.76 -8.81
C LYS A 27 -14.36 -3.59 -7.86
N ALA A 28 -13.48 -3.39 -6.88
CA ALA A 28 -13.63 -2.33 -5.88
C ALA A 28 -13.31 -0.93 -6.41
N LYS A 29 -12.30 -0.79 -7.29
CA LYS A 29 -11.82 0.50 -7.78
C LYS A 29 -12.36 0.84 -9.17
N LEU A 30 -12.29 -0.09 -10.12
CA LEU A 30 -12.73 0.14 -11.52
C LEU A 30 -14.21 -0.19 -11.76
N ARG A 31 -14.90 -0.79 -10.77
CA ARG A 31 -16.35 -1.04 -10.78
C ARG A 31 -16.86 -1.93 -11.92
N TYR A 32 -16.05 -2.91 -12.34
CA TYR A 32 -16.48 -3.97 -13.25
C TYR A 32 -16.00 -5.33 -12.75
N ASP A 33 -16.60 -6.42 -13.24
CA ASP A 33 -16.15 -7.78 -12.95
C ASP A 33 -15.19 -8.23 -14.07
N PRO A 34 -13.88 -8.37 -13.80
CA PRO A 34 -12.93 -8.84 -14.81
C PRO A 34 -13.13 -10.34 -15.08
N VAL A 35 -12.63 -10.78 -16.23
CA VAL A 35 -12.64 -12.20 -16.60
C VAL A 35 -11.80 -12.98 -15.59
N GLU A 36 -12.34 -14.10 -15.12
CA GLU A 36 -11.65 -15.03 -14.23
C GLU A 36 -11.26 -16.31 -14.95
N LEU A 37 -10.11 -16.82 -14.54
CA LEU A 37 -9.61 -18.11 -14.96
C LEU A 37 -8.88 -18.74 -13.77
N ASP A 38 -9.08 -20.04 -13.55
CA ASP A 38 -8.25 -20.77 -12.58
C ASP A 38 -6.82 -20.88 -13.14
N PRO A 39 -5.77 -20.52 -12.36
CA PRO A 39 -4.39 -20.68 -12.79
C PRO A 39 -4.05 -22.10 -13.29
N GLU A 40 -4.68 -23.14 -12.74
CA GLU A 40 -4.45 -24.54 -13.15
C GLU A 40 -4.99 -24.85 -14.56
N GLU A 41 -5.94 -24.04 -15.06
CA GLU A 41 -6.52 -24.20 -16.40
C GLU A 41 -5.70 -23.49 -17.48
N MET A 42 -4.80 -22.57 -17.12
CA MET A 42 -4.04 -21.76 -18.09
C MET A 42 -3.25 -22.61 -19.08
N CYS A 43 -2.51 -23.62 -18.59
CA CYS A 43 -1.66 -24.47 -19.42
C CYS A 43 -2.48 -25.35 -20.38
N PRO A 44 -3.53 -26.07 -19.94
CA PRO A 44 -4.42 -26.78 -20.86
C PRO A 44 -5.07 -25.87 -21.90
N LEU A 45 -5.56 -24.69 -21.49
CA LEU A 45 -6.27 -23.75 -22.38
C LEU A 45 -5.37 -23.14 -23.45
N ALA A 46 -4.07 -23.06 -23.23
CA ALA A 46 -3.12 -22.61 -24.24
C ALA A 46 -3.19 -23.46 -25.52
N ALA A 47 -3.41 -24.77 -25.39
CA ALA A 47 -3.53 -25.69 -26.53
C ALA A 47 -4.99 -25.89 -26.97
N SER A 48 -5.92 -26.03 -26.03
CA SER A 48 -7.31 -26.38 -26.33
C SER A 48 -8.18 -25.20 -26.73
N ALA A 49 -7.98 -24.02 -26.15
CA ALA A 49 -8.82 -22.84 -26.35
C ALA A 49 -8.04 -21.51 -26.17
N PRO A 50 -7.05 -21.22 -27.03
CA PRO A 50 -6.18 -20.04 -26.90
C PRO A 50 -6.94 -18.69 -26.93
N GLN A 51 -8.12 -18.65 -27.56
CA GLN A 51 -8.98 -17.46 -27.57
C GLN A 51 -9.48 -17.09 -26.16
N VAL A 52 -9.77 -18.08 -25.32
CA VAL A 52 -10.23 -17.86 -23.93
C VAL A 52 -9.07 -17.32 -23.09
N LEU A 53 -7.90 -17.98 -23.18
CA LEU A 53 -6.70 -17.56 -22.46
C LEU A 53 -6.23 -16.15 -22.86
N SER A 54 -6.28 -15.82 -24.15
CA SER A 54 -5.93 -14.48 -24.63
C SER A 54 -6.94 -13.41 -24.16
N THR A 55 -8.23 -13.72 -24.11
CA THR A 55 -9.24 -12.80 -23.56
C THR A 55 -8.98 -12.50 -22.08
N TYR A 56 -8.66 -13.53 -21.28
CA TYR A 56 -8.24 -13.37 -19.89
C TYR A 56 -6.98 -12.50 -19.76
N SER A 57 -5.95 -12.77 -20.57
CA SER A 57 -4.72 -11.98 -20.57
C SER A 57 -4.94 -10.50 -20.92
N VAL A 58 -5.78 -10.20 -21.91
CA VAL A 58 -6.14 -8.82 -22.27
C VAL A 58 -6.95 -8.15 -21.16
N SER A 59 -7.86 -8.88 -20.50
CA SER A 59 -8.63 -8.37 -19.35
C SER A 59 -7.71 -7.88 -18.23
N ASP A 60 -6.67 -8.64 -17.87
CA ASP A 60 -5.72 -8.25 -16.82
C ASP A 60 -4.86 -7.05 -17.22
N ALA A 61 -4.44 -6.98 -18.48
CA ALA A 61 -3.70 -5.82 -19.00
C ALA A 61 -4.55 -4.54 -18.97
N VAL A 62 -5.82 -4.65 -19.38
CA VAL A 62 -6.79 -3.54 -19.34
C VAL A 62 -7.07 -3.11 -17.90
N ALA A 63 -7.27 -4.06 -16.97
CA ALA A 63 -7.44 -3.78 -15.55
C ALA A 63 -6.24 -2.99 -15.00
N THR A 64 -5.04 -3.48 -15.28
CA THR A 64 -3.78 -2.89 -14.79
C THR A 64 -3.57 -1.49 -15.36
N TYR A 65 -3.80 -1.30 -16.67
CA TYR A 65 -3.66 0.00 -17.31
C TYR A 65 -4.63 1.04 -16.75
N TYR A 66 -5.91 0.71 -16.60
CA TYR A 66 -6.88 1.67 -16.07
C TYR A 66 -6.73 1.90 -14.57
N LEU A 67 -6.35 0.88 -13.79
CA LEU A 67 -5.99 1.05 -12.38
C LEU A 67 -4.82 2.04 -12.25
N TYR A 68 -3.79 1.88 -13.09
CA TYR A 68 -2.67 2.80 -13.14
C TYR A 68 -3.13 4.21 -13.49
N MET A 69 -3.79 4.39 -14.64
CA MET A 69 -4.11 5.71 -15.17
C MET A 69 -5.09 6.49 -14.29
N GLN A 70 -6.07 5.82 -13.68
CA GLN A 70 -7.12 6.50 -12.91
C GLN A 70 -6.72 6.73 -11.45
N TYR A 71 -5.94 5.83 -10.85
CA TYR A 71 -5.64 5.88 -9.41
C TYR A 71 -4.17 6.16 -9.14
N VAL A 72 -3.26 5.36 -9.70
CA VAL A 72 -1.83 5.40 -9.31
C VAL A 72 -1.13 6.61 -9.92
N HIS A 73 -1.32 6.86 -11.22
CA HIS A 73 -0.64 7.91 -11.96
C HIS A 73 -0.91 9.31 -11.36
N PRO A 74 -2.16 9.81 -11.28
CA PRO A 74 -2.41 11.13 -10.74
C PRO A 74 -1.97 11.25 -9.27
N PHE A 75 -2.14 10.19 -8.47
CA PHE A 75 -1.78 10.20 -7.06
C PHE A 75 -0.27 10.31 -6.84
N ILE A 76 0.53 9.42 -7.44
CA ILE A 76 1.99 9.43 -7.23
C ILE A 76 2.61 10.69 -7.80
N PHE A 77 2.22 11.12 -9.00
CA PHE A 77 2.80 12.32 -9.59
C PHE A 77 2.38 13.60 -8.85
N ALA A 78 1.15 13.66 -8.30
CA ALA A 78 0.76 14.75 -7.40
C ALA A 78 1.61 14.76 -6.13
N LEU A 79 1.86 13.60 -5.50
CA LEU A 79 2.76 13.51 -4.34
C LEU A 79 4.19 13.96 -4.65
N CYS A 80 4.71 13.64 -5.84
CA CYS A 80 6.03 14.08 -6.27
C CYS A 80 6.16 15.60 -6.45
N THR A 81 5.06 16.35 -6.46
CA THR A 81 5.13 17.83 -6.50
C THR A 81 5.57 18.45 -5.18
N ILE A 82 5.38 17.74 -4.06
CA ILE A 82 5.70 18.22 -2.71
C ILE A 82 6.75 17.35 -2.01
N ILE A 83 6.84 16.06 -2.34
CA ILE A 83 7.83 15.16 -1.77
C ILE A 83 9.10 15.22 -2.63
N PRO A 84 10.28 15.51 -2.05
CA PRO A 84 11.55 15.60 -2.78
C PRO A 84 12.12 14.20 -3.09
N CYS A 85 11.35 13.36 -3.78
CA CYS A 85 11.74 11.99 -4.14
C CYS A 85 11.27 11.65 -5.57
N GLU A 86 11.95 10.71 -6.22
CA GLU A 86 11.52 10.22 -7.52
C GLU A 86 10.21 9.41 -7.42
N PRO A 87 9.39 9.33 -8.48
CA PRO A 87 8.11 8.61 -8.42
C PRO A 87 8.20 7.14 -8.02
N ASP A 88 9.27 6.43 -8.41
CA ASP A 88 9.48 5.04 -7.98
C ASP A 88 9.71 4.95 -6.46
N GLU A 89 10.46 5.89 -5.88
CA GLU A 89 10.65 5.98 -4.44
C GLU A 89 9.36 6.37 -3.71
N VAL A 90 8.61 7.35 -4.24
CA VAL A 90 7.33 7.77 -3.67
C VAL A 90 6.32 6.62 -3.69
N LEU A 91 6.39 5.72 -4.67
CA LEU A 91 5.53 4.54 -4.75
C LEU A 91 5.94 3.43 -3.77
N ARG A 92 7.24 3.26 -3.49
CA ARG A 92 7.76 2.10 -2.75
C ARG A 92 8.09 2.36 -1.28
N LYS A 93 8.54 3.57 -0.93
CA LYS A 93 8.93 3.91 0.45
C LYS A 93 7.71 3.87 1.38
N GLY A 94 7.92 3.55 2.66
CA GLY A 94 6.85 3.62 3.65
C GLY A 94 6.33 5.05 3.82
N SER A 95 5.06 5.21 4.17
CA SER A 95 4.47 6.55 4.42
C SER A 95 5.24 7.34 5.49
N GLY A 96 5.80 6.66 6.51
CA GLY A 96 6.68 7.29 7.51
C GLY A 96 7.93 7.94 6.91
N THR A 97 8.58 7.29 5.93
CA THR A 97 9.74 7.86 5.22
C THR A 97 9.35 9.03 4.33
N LEU A 98 8.15 8.99 3.74
CA LEU A 98 7.62 10.12 2.98
C LEU A 98 7.36 11.34 3.89
N CYS A 99 6.82 11.11 5.10
CA CYS A 99 6.67 12.14 6.12
C CYS A 99 8.04 12.69 6.59
N GLU A 100 9.04 11.83 6.79
CA GLU A 100 10.41 12.23 7.12
C GLU A 100 10.96 13.21 6.07
N ALA A 101 10.81 12.89 4.78
CA ALA A 101 11.27 13.74 3.69
C ALA A 101 10.59 15.13 3.69
N LEU A 102 9.28 15.17 3.94
CA LEU A 102 8.54 16.44 4.06
C LEU A 102 9.04 17.28 5.25
N LEU A 103 9.24 16.66 6.41
CA LEU A 103 9.75 17.34 7.60
C LEU A 103 11.17 17.88 7.39
N MET A 104 12.02 17.14 6.67
CA MET A 104 13.38 17.59 6.35
C MET A 104 13.38 18.84 5.47
N VAL A 105 12.44 18.96 4.51
CA VAL A 105 12.30 20.17 3.68
C VAL A 105 11.92 21.37 4.52
N GLU A 106 10.91 21.23 5.38
CA GLU A 106 10.47 22.32 6.26
C GLU A 106 11.55 22.73 7.27
N ALA A 107 12.26 21.76 7.87
CA ALA A 107 13.38 22.02 8.77
C ALA A 107 14.51 22.78 8.06
N PHE A 108 14.83 22.41 6.81
CA PHE A 108 15.82 23.10 5.99
C PHE A 108 15.41 24.56 5.72
N HIS A 109 14.15 24.80 5.32
CA HIS A 109 13.64 26.17 5.10
C HIS A 109 13.62 27.01 6.38
N ALA A 110 13.37 26.40 7.53
CA ALA A 110 13.40 27.08 8.83
C ALA A 110 14.82 27.22 9.42
N ASN A 111 15.87 26.75 8.72
CA ASN A 111 17.25 26.69 9.21
C ASN A 111 17.39 25.95 10.56
N ILE A 112 16.63 24.86 10.72
CA ILE A 112 16.67 23.96 11.87
C ILE A 112 17.54 22.76 11.51
N ILE A 113 18.56 22.47 12.32
CA ILE A 113 19.38 21.27 12.18
C ILE A 113 18.50 20.07 12.54
N PHE A 114 18.28 19.17 11.58
CA PHE A 114 17.56 17.93 11.83
C PHE A 114 18.42 16.96 12.66
N PRO A 115 17.83 16.26 13.63
CA PRO A 115 18.54 15.31 14.48
C PRO A 115 19.01 14.08 13.68
N ASN A 116 19.97 13.34 14.25
CA ASN A 116 20.32 12.02 13.74
C ASN A 116 19.16 11.04 13.94
N LYS A 117 19.19 9.91 13.21
CA LYS A 117 18.20 8.85 13.40
C LYS A 117 18.34 8.25 14.80
N GLU A 118 17.20 7.88 15.37
CA GLU A 118 17.13 7.21 16.67
C GLU A 118 17.89 5.87 16.63
N GLU A 119 18.72 5.63 17.63
CA GLU A 119 19.41 4.36 17.84
C GLU A 119 18.71 3.56 18.95
N SER A 120 18.49 2.27 18.73
CA SER A 120 17.79 1.44 19.71
C SER A 120 18.68 1.15 20.92
N GLU A 121 18.21 1.51 22.11
CA GLU A 121 18.86 1.15 23.37
C GLU A 121 18.56 -0.32 23.74
N PHE A 122 19.61 -1.14 23.87
CA PHE A 122 19.47 -2.53 24.30
C PHE A 122 19.39 -2.62 25.83
N ASN A 123 18.56 -3.54 26.33
CA ASN A 123 18.44 -3.87 27.75
C ASN A 123 18.01 -2.69 28.64
N LYS A 124 17.09 -1.85 28.15
CA LYS A 124 16.48 -0.79 28.96
C LYS A 124 15.88 -1.42 30.22
N LEU A 125 16.16 -0.85 31.39
CA LEU A 125 15.60 -1.30 32.66
C LEU A 125 14.39 -0.45 33.01
N THR A 126 13.36 -1.11 33.53
CA THR A 126 12.24 -0.46 34.21
C THR A 126 12.71 0.17 35.52
N HIS A 127 11.93 1.11 36.06
CA HIS A 127 12.26 1.81 37.30
C HIS A 127 12.42 0.86 38.50
N ASP A 128 11.77 -0.29 38.46
CA ASP A 128 11.82 -1.39 39.45
C ASP A 128 12.89 -2.45 39.14
N GLY A 129 13.75 -2.22 38.14
CA GLY A 129 14.94 -3.03 37.86
C GLY A 129 14.72 -4.25 36.97
N HIS A 130 13.53 -4.44 36.41
CA HIS A 130 13.25 -5.50 35.44
C HIS A 130 13.66 -5.07 34.03
N VAL A 131 14.14 -6.02 33.22
CA VAL A 131 14.45 -5.77 31.80
C VAL A 131 13.16 -5.48 31.03
N LEU A 132 13.13 -4.35 30.35
CA LEU A 132 12.03 -3.94 29.50
C LEU A 132 12.16 -4.63 28.14
N VAL A 133 11.17 -5.48 27.81
CA VAL A 133 11.13 -6.19 26.53
C VAL A 133 10.64 -5.29 25.40
N GLN A 134 9.61 -4.47 25.66
CA GLN A 134 9.04 -3.54 24.71
C GLN A 134 8.52 -2.29 25.43
N GLU A 135 8.82 -1.12 24.87
CA GLU A 135 8.25 0.16 25.31
C GLU A 135 7.14 0.56 24.35
N THR A 136 5.95 0.86 24.87
CA THR A 136 4.84 1.38 24.07
C THR A 136 3.94 2.25 24.93
N TYR A 137 3.08 3.03 24.29
CA TYR A 137 2.06 3.84 24.93
C TYR A 137 0.68 3.18 24.80
N VAL A 138 -0.29 3.62 25.61
CA VAL A 138 -1.69 3.20 25.50
C VAL A 138 -2.26 3.71 24.19
N GLY A 139 -2.68 2.78 23.33
CA GLY A 139 -3.22 3.08 22.00
C GLY A 139 -4.67 3.57 22.02
N GLY A 140 -5.36 3.39 20.88
CA GLY A 140 -6.77 3.75 20.75
C GLY A 140 -7.67 2.91 21.67
N HIS A 141 -8.63 3.57 22.31
CA HIS A 141 -9.66 2.91 23.12
C HIS A 141 -10.75 2.33 22.22
N VAL A 142 -11.14 1.08 22.47
CA VAL A 142 -12.16 0.37 21.68
C VAL A 142 -13.17 -0.28 22.61
N GLU A 143 -14.45 0.03 22.43
CA GLU A 143 -15.55 -0.55 23.20
C GLU A 143 -16.65 -1.08 22.27
N ALA A 144 -17.16 -2.27 22.60
CA ALA A 144 -18.37 -2.83 22.01
C ALA A 144 -19.46 -2.85 23.08
N LEU A 145 -20.23 -1.75 23.17
CA LEU A 145 -21.22 -1.54 24.23
C LEU A 145 -22.41 -2.49 24.12
N GLU A 146 -22.89 -2.70 22.90
CA GLU A 146 -24.01 -3.57 22.62
C GLU A 146 -23.73 -4.37 21.34
N SER A 147 -24.28 -5.58 21.29
CA SER A 147 -24.19 -6.45 20.11
C SER A 147 -25.58 -6.97 19.77
N GLY A 148 -25.87 -7.10 18.49
CA GLY A 148 -27.17 -7.55 18.02
C GLY A 148 -27.57 -6.87 16.72
N VAL A 149 -28.78 -7.19 16.27
CA VAL A 149 -29.39 -6.54 15.11
C VAL A 149 -30.21 -5.36 15.61
N PHE A 150 -29.70 -4.15 15.38
CA PHE A 150 -30.42 -2.91 15.58
C PHE A 150 -31.10 -2.53 14.27
N ARG A 151 -32.42 -2.30 14.29
CA ARG A 151 -33.22 -1.89 13.13
C ARG A 151 -33.91 -0.58 13.42
#